data_AF-A0A1R2AUN1-F1
#
_entry.id   AF-A0A1R2AUN1-F1
#
_cell.length_a   1.000
_cell.length_b   1.000
_cell.length_c   1.000
_cell.angle_alpha   90.00
_cell.angle_beta   90.00
_cell.angle_gamma   90.00
#
_symmetry.space_group_name_H-M   'P 1'
#
loop_
_entity.id
_entity.type
_entity.pdbx_description
1 polymer ?
#
loop_
_entity_poly.entity_id
_entity_poly.type
_entity_poly.pdbx_seq_one_letter_code
_entity_poly.pdbx_strand_id
1 'polypeptide(L)'
;MVGKKSNECNVCAKAFKEKSKLMRHMLVHTGEKPFPCEFCGKCFSVDYNLRTHIRIHTGEKPFQCNIEGCVKSFTQSGNLKAHVTTKHAEVKYKNENISNEIPETLNINNFNSAILRELSKII
;
A
#
# COMPACT_ATOMS: atom_id res chain seq x y z
N MET A 1 -30.68 -17.52 17.67
CA MET A 1 -29.29 -17.50 17.15
C MET A 1 -29.35 -17.11 15.68
N VAL A 2 -28.93 -15.90 15.31
CA VAL A 2 -28.88 -15.52 13.88
C VAL A 2 -27.67 -16.24 13.29
N GLY A 3 -27.93 -17.26 12.48
CA GLY A 3 -26.89 -18.06 11.80
C GLY A 3 -25.98 -17.14 10.99
N LYS A 4 -24.69 -17.12 11.33
CA LYS A 4 -23.67 -16.36 10.61
C LYS A 4 -23.61 -16.94 9.18
N LYS A 5 -24.08 -16.17 8.20
CA LYS A 5 -24.04 -16.57 6.79
C LYS A 5 -22.58 -16.77 6.39
N SER A 6 -22.17 -18.01 6.13
CA SER A 6 -20.81 -18.31 5.67
C SER A 6 -20.65 -17.77 4.25
N ASN A 7 -19.70 -16.85 4.06
CA ASN A 7 -19.32 -16.34 2.74
C ASN A 7 -18.20 -17.22 2.17
N GLU A 8 -18.42 -18.53 2.19
CA GLU A 8 -17.46 -19.55 1.77
C GLU A 8 -17.86 -20.14 0.42
N CYS A 9 -16.86 -20.42 -0.42
CA CYS A 9 -17.06 -21.13 -1.67
C CYS A 9 -17.31 -22.61 -1.41
N ASN A 10 -18.44 -23.12 -1.86
CA ASN A 10 -18.79 -24.54 -1.75
C ASN A 10 -17.98 -25.47 -2.67
N VAL A 11 -17.21 -24.92 -3.64
CA VAL A 11 -16.39 -25.71 -4.56
C VAL A 11 -14.95 -25.86 -4.06
N CYS A 12 -14.38 -24.80 -3.47
CA CYS A 12 -12.96 -24.79 -3.05
C CYS A 12 -12.74 -24.38 -1.58
N ALA A 13 -13.80 -24.29 -0.77
CA ALA A 13 -13.77 -23.89 0.64
C ALA A 13 -13.13 -22.51 0.92
N LYS A 14 -12.92 -21.69 -0.11
CA LYS A 14 -12.31 -20.37 0.05
C LYS A 14 -13.30 -19.41 0.71
N ALA A 15 -12.90 -18.82 1.83
CA ALA A 15 -13.70 -17.83 2.55
C ALA A 15 -13.50 -16.41 2.00
N PHE A 16 -14.59 -15.64 1.96
CA PHE A 16 -14.61 -14.24 1.52
C PHE A 16 -15.21 -13.35 2.62
N LYS A 17 -14.73 -12.10 2.71
CA LYS A 17 -15.28 -11.14 3.68
C LYS A 17 -16.71 -10.69 3.33
N GLU A 18 -17.05 -10.69 2.05
CA GLU A 18 -18.31 -10.19 1.52
C GLU A 18 -18.94 -11.20 0.55
N LYS A 19 -20.28 -11.31 0.58
CA LYS A 19 -21.03 -12.16 -0.35
C LYS A 19 -20.80 -11.79 -1.82
N SER A 20 -20.70 -10.50 -2.13
CA SER A 20 -20.42 -10.00 -3.49
C SER A 20 -19.11 -10.55 -4.06
N LYS A 21 -18.07 -10.67 -3.22
CA LYS A 21 -16.77 -11.22 -3.60
C LYS A 21 -16.85 -12.72 -3.83
N LEU A 22 -17.61 -13.45 -3.00
CA LEU A 22 -17.92 -14.86 -3.23
C LEU A 22 -18.66 -15.07 -4.55
N MET A 23 -19.75 -14.32 -4.80
CA MET A 23 -20.51 -14.42 -6.05
C MET A 23 -19.62 -14.21 -7.28
N ARG A 24 -18.77 -13.18 -7.26
CA ARG A 24 -17.80 -12.93 -8.32
C ARG A 24 -16.77 -14.05 -8.45
N HIS A 25 -16.33 -14.63 -7.35
CA HIS A 25 -15.40 -15.75 -7.37
C HIS A 25 -16.02 -17.00 -8.02
N MET A 26 -17.32 -17.23 -7.84
CA MET A 26 -18.00 -18.37 -8.49
C MET A 26 -17.89 -18.36 -10.02
N LEU A 27 -17.70 -17.19 -10.65
CA LEU A 27 -17.46 -17.07 -12.09
C LEU A 27 -16.18 -17.79 -12.55
N VAL A 28 -15.22 -18.00 -11.64
CA VAL A 28 -14.01 -18.80 -11.93
C VAL A 28 -14.37 -20.29 -12.10
N HIS A 29 -15.38 -20.77 -11.36
CA HIS A 29 -15.83 -22.15 -11.43
C HIS A 29 -16.81 -22.38 -12.59
N THR A 30 -17.70 -21.44 -12.86
CA THR A 30 -18.64 -21.55 -13.99
C THR A 30 -18.00 -21.22 -15.33
N GLY A 31 -16.88 -20.49 -15.32
CA GLY A 31 -16.23 -19.98 -16.54
C GLY A 31 -16.97 -18.82 -17.19
N GLU A 32 -18.06 -18.32 -16.59
CA GLU A 32 -18.82 -17.21 -17.11
C GLU A 32 -17.97 -15.93 -17.20
N LYS A 33 -18.11 -15.25 -18.34
CA LYS A 33 -17.41 -14.00 -18.65
C LYS A 33 -18.41 -12.98 -19.20
N PRO A 34 -19.22 -12.34 -18.35
CA PRO A 34 -20.35 -11.52 -18.79
C PRO A 34 -19.96 -10.21 -19.49
N PHE A 35 -18.68 -9.83 -19.45
CA PHE A 35 -18.22 -8.52 -19.89
C PHE A 35 -17.38 -8.64 -21.17
N PRO A 36 -18.00 -8.55 -22.36
CA PRO A 36 -17.27 -8.59 -23.64
C PRO A 36 -16.58 -7.26 -23.93
N CYS A 37 -15.41 -7.32 -24.56
CA CYS A 37 -14.75 -6.15 -25.13
C CYS A 37 -15.35 -5.81 -26.50
N GLU A 38 -15.83 -4.58 -26.65
CA GLU A 38 -16.45 -4.11 -27.89
C GLU A 38 -15.45 -4.01 -29.06
N PHE A 39 -14.15 -3.83 -28.78
CA PHE A 39 -13.12 -3.71 -29.81
C PHE A 39 -12.63 -5.05 -30.36
N CYS A 40 -12.62 -6.12 -29.56
CA CYS A 40 -12.00 -7.39 -29.95
C CYS A 40 -12.78 -8.66 -29.55
N GLY A 41 -13.97 -8.51 -28.97
CA GLY A 41 -14.82 -9.63 -28.54
C GLY A 41 -14.31 -10.40 -27.32
N LYS A 42 -13.13 -10.07 -26.77
CA LYS A 42 -12.57 -10.78 -25.60
C LYS A 42 -13.44 -10.56 -24.36
N CYS A 43 -13.86 -11.64 -23.71
CA CYS A 43 -14.73 -11.57 -22.52
C CYS A 43 -13.96 -11.63 -21.20
N PHE A 44 -14.50 -10.95 -20.18
CA PHE A 44 -13.97 -10.88 -18.82
C PHE A 44 -15.04 -11.28 -17.80
N SER A 45 -14.64 -11.88 -16.68
CA SER A 45 -15.54 -12.23 -15.58
C SER A 45 -15.87 -11.03 -14.68
N VAL A 46 -15.18 -9.89 -14.83
CA VAL A 46 -15.44 -8.70 -14.00
C VAL A 46 -15.25 -7.41 -14.80
N ASP A 47 -16.16 -6.46 -14.62
CA ASP A 47 -16.15 -5.13 -15.27
C ASP A 47 -14.80 -4.40 -15.16
N TYR A 48 -14.21 -4.32 -13.96
CA TYR A 48 -12.96 -3.57 -13.79
C TYR A 48 -11.78 -4.15 -14.61
N ASN A 49 -11.80 -5.47 -14.89
CA ASN A 49 -10.81 -6.09 -15.76
C ASN A 49 -11.05 -5.71 -17.23
N LEU A 50 -12.31 -5.66 -17.67
CA LEU A 50 -12.68 -5.16 -18.99
C LEU A 50 -12.27 -3.69 -19.16
N ARG A 51 -12.59 -2.82 -18.19
CA ARG A 51 -12.22 -1.40 -18.23
C ARG A 51 -10.70 -1.20 -18.32
N THR A 52 -9.95 -1.98 -17.54
CA THR A 52 -8.48 -1.96 -17.61
C THR A 52 -7.98 -2.48 -18.96
N HIS A 53 -8.61 -3.51 -19.52
CA HIS A 53 -8.29 -4.05 -20.83
C HIS A 53 -8.55 -3.04 -21.95
N ILE A 54 -9.66 -2.29 -21.92
CA ILE A 54 -10.00 -1.29 -22.95
C ILE A 54 -8.86 -0.28 -23.17
N ARG A 55 -8.06 0.01 -22.13
CA ARG A 55 -6.88 0.89 -22.23
C ARG A 55 -5.82 0.42 -23.23
N ILE A 56 -5.79 -0.86 -23.60
CA ILE A 56 -4.89 -1.33 -24.67
C ILE A 56 -5.33 -0.84 -26.04
N HIS A 57 -6.63 -0.63 -26.24
CA HIS A 57 -7.21 -0.16 -27.50
C HIS A 57 -7.17 1.37 -27.57
N THR A 58 -7.48 2.04 -26.46
CA THR A 58 -7.50 3.52 -26.41
C THR A 58 -6.13 4.14 -26.18
N GLY A 59 -5.15 3.38 -25.68
CA GLY A 59 -3.85 3.89 -25.29
C GLY A 59 -3.84 4.70 -23.99
N GLU A 60 -4.96 4.78 -23.26
CA GLU A 60 -5.09 5.55 -22.03
C GLU A 60 -4.11 5.06 -20.94
N LYS A 61 -3.30 5.98 -20.40
CA LYS A 61 -2.32 5.70 -19.34
C LYS A 61 -2.54 6.65 -18.15
N PRO A 62 -3.59 6.43 -17.33
CA PRO A 62 -4.01 7.40 -16.31
C PRO A 62 -3.04 7.49 -15.12
N PHE A 63 -2.10 6.55 -14.98
CA PHE A 63 -1.18 6.51 -13.85
C PHE A 63 0.17 7.11 -14.23
N GLN A 64 0.33 8.41 -13.99
CA GLN A 64 1.58 9.13 -14.26
C GLN A 64 2.57 9.00 -13.10
N CYS A 65 3.86 8.91 -13.41
CA CYS A 65 4.91 9.05 -12.41
C CYS A 65 4.95 10.49 -11.92
N ASN A 66 4.97 10.69 -10.61
CA ASN A 66 4.97 12.01 -9.97
C ASN A 66 6.38 12.45 -9.55
N ILE A 67 7.42 11.77 -10.02
CA ILE A 67 8.80 12.09 -9.70
C ILE A 67 9.32 13.07 -10.74
N GLU A 68 9.92 14.15 -10.27
CA GLU A 68 10.45 15.23 -11.09
C GLU A 68 11.39 14.69 -12.19
N GLY A 69 11.16 15.16 -13.41
CA GLY A 69 11.89 14.70 -14.60
C GLY A 69 11.46 13.33 -15.16
N CYS A 70 10.56 12.59 -14.51
CA CYS A 70 10.05 11.32 -15.03
C CYS A 70 8.71 11.49 -15.76
N VAL A 71 8.73 11.37 -17.08
CA VAL A 71 7.53 11.50 -17.95
C VAL A 71 6.79 10.18 -18.19
N LYS A 72 7.07 9.12 -17.42
CA LYS A 72 6.47 7.79 -17.65
C LYS A 72 5.04 7.73 -17.12
N SER A 73 4.16 7.11 -17.91
CA SER A 73 2.77 6.84 -17.52
C SER A 73 2.39 5.39 -17.82
N PHE A 74 1.44 4.86 -17.04
CA PHE A 74 1.09 3.45 -17.04
C PHE A 74 -0.43 3.25 -17.13
N THR A 75 -0.82 2.10 -17.68
CA THR A 75 -2.22 1.67 -17.79
C THR A 75 -2.79 1.16 -16.47
N GLN A 76 -1.94 0.78 -15.52
CA GLN A 76 -2.30 0.20 -14.21
C GLN A 76 -1.42 0.76 -13.09
N SER A 77 -2.02 0.96 -11.91
CA SER A 77 -1.33 1.48 -10.71
C SER A 77 -0.22 0.56 -10.20
N GLY A 78 -0.40 -0.76 -10.27
CA GLY A 78 0.64 -1.72 -9.89
C GLY A 78 1.92 -1.57 -10.70
N ASN A 79 1.78 -1.24 -12.00
CA ASN A 79 2.93 -1.01 -12.88
C ASN A 79 3.63 0.31 -12.54
N LEU A 80 2.87 1.37 -12.22
CA LEU A 80 3.43 2.61 -11.70
C LEU A 80 4.20 2.36 -10.39
N LYS A 81 3.59 1.63 -9.44
CA LYS A 81 4.25 1.28 -8.17
C LYS A 81 5.56 0.55 -8.41
N ALA A 82 5.55 -0.50 -9.24
CA ALA A 82 6.74 -1.26 -9.58
C ALA A 82 7.81 -0.39 -10.26
N HIS A 83 7.40 0.51 -11.15
CA HIS A 83 8.30 1.47 -11.78
C HIS A 83 8.97 2.38 -10.75
N VAL A 84 8.17 3.02 -9.88
CA VAL A 84 8.69 3.90 -8.81
C VAL A 84 9.64 3.12 -7.90
N THR A 85 9.26 1.92 -7.45
CA THR A 85 10.09 1.13 -6.53
C THR A 85 11.37 0.58 -7.16
N THR A 86 11.46 0.44 -8.48
CA THR A 86 12.65 -0.15 -9.14
C THR A 86 13.52 0.87 -9.85
N LYS A 87 12.94 1.98 -10.31
CA LYS A 87 13.63 3.01 -11.08
C LYS A 87 13.85 4.29 -10.28
N HIS A 88 13.11 4.45 -9.19
CA HIS A 88 13.17 5.63 -8.34
C HIS A 88 13.13 5.27 -6.85
N ALA A 89 13.60 4.07 -6.50
CA ALA A 89 13.82 3.76 -5.10
C ALA A 89 14.90 4.69 -4.57
N GLU A 90 14.51 5.66 -3.76
CA GLU A 90 15.38 6.16 -2.71
C GLU A 90 15.63 4.99 -1.76
N VAL A 91 16.90 4.69 -1.50
CA VAL A 91 17.29 3.69 -0.50
C VAL A 91 16.86 4.21 0.87
N LYS A 92 15.61 3.94 1.26
CA LYS A 92 15.11 4.17 2.62
C LYS A 92 15.49 2.98 3.51
N TYR A 93 16.78 2.67 3.60
CA TYR A 93 17.27 2.05 4.83
C TYR A 93 17.33 3.17 5.87
N LYS A 94 16.24 3.27 6.62
CA LYS A 94 16.21 4.04 7.86
C LYS A 94 17.25 3.45 8.81
N ASN A 95 18.41 4.08 8.92
CA ASN A 95 19.09 4.14 10.21
C ASN A 95 18.30 5.14 11.07
N GLU A 96 17.29 4.64 11.76
CA GLU A 96 16.76 5.36 12.91
C GLU A 96 17.78 5.23 14.04
N ASN A 97 18.21 6.39 14.55
CA ASN A 97 19.01 6.67 15.75
C ASN A 97 20.53 6.68 15.56
N ILE A 98 21.11 7.89 15.49
CA ILE A 98 21.72 8.58 16.64
C ILE A 98 21.68 10.08 16.33
N SER A 99 20.68 10.78 16.83
CA SER A 99 20.80 12.21 17.16
C SER A 99 21.39 12.29 18.56
N ASN A 100 22.69 12.01 18.69
CA ASN A 100 23.51 12.51 19.77
C ASN A 100 24.30 13.70 19.20
N GLU A 101 23.59 14.80 18.93
CA GLU A 101 24.22 16.09 19.07
C GLU A 101 24.33 16.33 20.57
N ILE A 102 25.52 16.08 21.11
CA ILE A 102 25.98 16.76 22.32
C ILE A 102 26.23 18.20 21.85
N PRO A 103 25.48 19.22 22.32
CA PRO A 103 25.82 20.59 22.01
C PRO A 103 27.23 20.89 22.53
N GLU A 104 28.08 21.50 21.71
CA GLU A 104 29.40 22.01 22.10
C GLU A 104 29.27 23.09 23.17
N THR A 105 29.06 22.69 24.41
CA THR A 105 29.51 23.44 25.60
C THR A 105 29.99 22.43 26.64
N LEU A 106 31.19 21.88 26.42
CA LEU A 106 31.96 21.25 27.50
C LEU A 106 32.31 22.33 28.53
N ASN A 107 31.70 22.29 29.71
CA ASN A 107 32.38 22.78 30.91
C ASN A 107 32.17 21.79 32.06
N ILE A 108 33.20 20.98 32.31
CA ILE A 108 33.33 20.00 33.40
C ILE A 108 33.60 20.75 34.73
N ASN A 109 32.80 21.75 35.09
CA ASN A 109 33.03 22.55 36.31
C ASN A 109 31.77 22.92 37.10
N ASN A 110 30.67 22.17 37.01
CA ASN A 110 29.60 22.38 37.98
C ASN A 110 29.00 21.07 38.47
N PHE A 111 29.81 20.37 39.26
CA PHE A 111 29.31 19.49 40.31
C PHE A 111 28.21 20.23 41.10
N ASN A 112 27.11 19.52 41.38
CA ASN A 112 26.20 19.76 42.50
C ASN A 112 25.28 21.00 42.46
N SER A 113 24.14 20.92 41.76
CA SER A 113 22.99 21.81 42.07
C SER A 113 21.75 21.10 42.65
N ALA A 114 21.77 19.77 42.78
CA ALA A 114 20.73 19.04 43.53
C ALA A 114 21.19 18.62 44.94
N ILE A 115 22.50 18.42 45.16
CA ILE A 115 23.05 17.96 46.45
C ILE A 115 23.20 19.10 47.47
N LEU A 116 23.31 20.36 47.04
CA LEU A 116 23.47 21.51 47.95
C LEU A 116 22.15 22.14 48.45
N ARG A 117 20.98 21.66 48.00
CA ARG A 117 19.68 22.24 48.44
C ARG A 117 18.98 21.46 49.55
N GLU A 118 19.41 20.23 49.82
CA GLU A 118 18.92 19.41 50.94
C GLU A 118 19.80 19.53 52.20
N LEU A 119 21.01 20.09 52.10
CA LEU A 119 21.89 20.32 53.27
C LEU A 119 21.64 21.64 54.01
N SER A 120 20.65 22.45 53.59
CA SER A 120 20.28 23.71 54.27
C SER A 120 18.98 23.62 55.09
N LYS A 121 18.45 22.42 55.37
CA LYS A 121 17.22 22.20 56.16
C LYS A 121 17.38 21.26 57.35
N ILE A 122 18.60 20.86 57.70
CA ILE A 122 18.91 20.09 58.93
C ILE A 122 20.03 20.77 59.73
N ILE A 123 19.97 22.10 59.81
CA ILE A 123 20.53 22.88 60.94
C ILE A 123 19.40 23.78 61.43
#